data_AF-A0A2I0NNU1-F1
#
_entry.id   AF-A0A2I0NNU1-F1
#
_cell.length_a   1.000
_cell.length_b   1.000
_cell.length_c   1.000
_cell.angle_alpha   90.00
_cell.angle_beta   90.00
_cell.angle_gamma   90.00
#
_symmetry.space_group_name_H-M   'P 1'
#
loop_
_entity.id
_entity.type
_entity.pdbx_description
1 polymer ?
#
loop_
_entity_poly.entity_id
_entity_poly.type
_entity_poly.pdbx_seq_one_letter_code
_entity_poly.pdbx_strand_id
1 'polypeptide(L)'
;MCVLGVVILLIAAAGCTNVTTPTGGDFISGSVAGDYAGGTIYVAAIDAAAYTASDIRVMETGEHPERSQYVSGFAALDAPGDYVISGLAPGNYTVYAWADTDDDGRIDHLDYRDPTGWYCTPSHLTPVGVAVTPGNAATGIDVTLIAPTPYPDDDREIAVGSGGGRLAVMKGCHVLQVWGTPEERAYAYGYLCGPQIRDWIDYVLIESFMQSPADYEDLFIPYIEEHMAPANPTYMAELDAMLAGMNAGGTDLYLPSVSRNLTRYDLLAENT
;
A
#
# COMPACT_ATOMS: atom_id res chain seq x y z
N MET A 1 34.56 55.79 11.37
CA MET A 1 33.40 54.89 11.24
C MET A 1 33.73 53.83 10.19
N CYS A 2 33.42 52.55 10.49
CA CYS A 2 33.58 51.33 9.65
C CYS A 2 35.04 50.95 9.31
N VAL A 3 35.74 50.12 10.11
CA VAL A 3 35.66 48.63 10.26
C VAL A 3 35.82 47.91 8.90
N LEU A 4 37.07 47.59 8.53
CA LEU A 4 37.74 46.27 8.68
C LEU A 4 37.27 45.24 7.63
N GLY A 5 38.07 45.05 6.59
CA GLY A 5 37.92 43.98 5.60
C GLY A 5 39.23 43.24 5.44
N VAL A 6 39.47 42.26 6.31
CA VAL A 6 40.60 41.33 6.21
C VAL A 6 40.18 40.19 5.29
N VAL A 7 40.79 40.15 4.10
CA VAL A 7 40.75 39.00 3.19
C VAL A 7 41.78 37.99 3.69
N ILE A 8 41.33 36.84 4.16
CA ILE A 8 42.18 35.64 4.32
C ILE A 8 41.64 34.56 3.40
N LEU A 9 42.47 34.26 2.41
CA LEU A 9 42.40 33.11 1.52
C LEU A 9 42.84 31.86 2.31
N LEU A 10 42.06 30.79 2.29
CA LEU A 10 42.49 29.47 2.75
C LEU A 10 42.24 28.47 1.62
N ILE A 11 43.35 28.05 1.00
CA ILE A 11 43.44 26.90 0.10
C ILE A 11 44.07 25.77 0.94
N ALA A 12 43.45 24.57 0.96
CA ALA A 12 44.09 23.28 0.63
C ALA A 12 43.50 22.06 1.37
N ALA A 13 43.33 21.01 0.56
CA ALA A 13 43.52 19.58 0.83
C ALA A 13 42.45 18.78 1.61
N ALA A 14 41.89 17.83 0.86
CA ALA A 14 41.63 16.43 1.19
C ALA A 14 41.44 16.07 2.68
N GLY A 15 40.24 15.61 2.99
CA GLY A 15 39.98 14.72 4.09
C GLY A 15 38.71 13.97 3.80
N CYS A 16 38.79 12.64 3.71
CA CYS A 16 37.64 11.77 3.96
C CYS A 16 36.94 12.31 5.21
N THR A 17 35.75 12.89 5.05
CA THR A 17 34.96 13.25 6.22
C THR A 17 34.50 11.95 6.83
N ASN A 18 35.23 11.57 7.87
CA ASN A 18 34.85 10.54 8.82
C ASN A 18 33.35 10.67 9.05
N VAL A 19 32.63 9.61 8.69
CA VAL A 19 31.34 9.30 9.29
C VAL A 19 31.63 9.28 10.79
N THR A 20 31.27 10.36 11.50
CA THR A 20 31.06 10.26 12.93
C THR A 20 29.87 9.34 13.10
N THR A 21 30.14 8.04 13.20
CA THR A 21 29.19 7.07 13.74
C THR A 21 28.71 7.61 15.07
N PRO A 22 27.41 7.87 15.26
CA PRO A 22 26.85 8.04 16.59
C PRO A 22 27.09 6.71 17.32
N THR A 23 28.12 6.66 18.17
CA THR A 23 28.33 5.57 19.11
C THR A 23 27.28 5.70 20.22
N GLY A 24 26.16 5.02 20.03
CA GLY A 24 25.07 4.93 21.01
C GLY A 24 23.75 5.49 20.49
N GLY A 25 23.12 4.77 19.57
CA GLY A 25 21.74 4.99 19.18
C GLY A 25 21.07 3.63 18.98
N ASP A 26 19.84 3.52 19.46
CA ASP A 26 19.03 2.34 19.20
C ASP A 26 18.63 2.30 17.72
N PHE A 27 18.20 1.13 17.24
CA PHE A 27 17.89 0.94 15.83
C PHE A 27 16.60 0.16 15.63
N ILE A 28 15.99 0.39 14.47
CA ILE A 28 14.91 -0.41 13.91
C ILE A 28 15.48 -1.20 12.73
N SER A 29 15.16 -2.48 12.63
CA SER A 29 15.58 -3.34 11.52
C SER A 29 14.52 -4.37 11.17
N GLY A 30 14.53 -4.78 9.90
CA GLY A 30 13.64 -5.78 9.34
C GLY A 30 13.93 -5.93 7.85
N SER A 31 12.95 -6.42 7.12
CA SER A 31 13.02 -6.61 5.67
C SER A 31 11.89 -5.88 4.96
N VAL A 32 12.14 -5.45 3.74
CA VAL A 32 11.11 -4.98 2.81
C VAL A 32 10.88 -6.04 1.74
N ALA A 33 9.62 -6.38 1.49
CA ALA A 33 9.17 -7.25 0.41
C ALA A 33 8.19 -6.51 -0.52
N GLY A 34 7.99 -7.04 -1.72
CA GLY A 34 7.05 -6.50 -2.71
C GLY A 34 7.49 -6.87 -4.13
N ASP A 35 6.54 -6.85 -5.07
CA ASP A 35 6.80 -7.10 -6.50
C ASP A 35 6.41 -5.86 -7.31
N TYR A 36 7.41 -5.12 -7.80
CA TYR A 36 7.23 -3.88 -8.56
C TYR A 36 8.46 -3.58 -9.43
N ALA A 37 8.35 -2.56 -10.29
CA ALA A 37 9.23 -2.31 -11.43
C ALA A 37 10.68 -1.84 -11.10
N GLY A 38 11.15 -2.01 -9.86
CA GLY A 38 12.40 -1.43 -9.37
C GLY A 38 12.22 0.03 -8.93
N GLY A 39 13.32 0.70 -8.61
CA GLY A 39 13.31 2.05 -8.03
C GLY A 39 14.06 2.12 -6.69
N THR A 40 14.18 3.32 -6.14
CA THR A 40 14.76 3.49 -4.80
C THR A 40 13.69 3.25 -3.75
N ILE A 41 13.95 2.34 -2.82
CA ILE A 41 13.07 2.05 -1.71
C ILE A 41 13.49 2.89 -0.53
N TYR A 42 12.55 3.60 0.07
CA TYR A 42 12.77 4.31 1.32
C TYR A 42 11.99 3.62 2.43
N VAL A 43 12.64 3.47 3.59
CA VAL A 43 12.01 3.00 4.83
C VAL A 43 12.23 4.03 5.90
N ALA A 44 11.17 4.71 6.33
CA ALA A 44 11.21 5.81 7.27
C ALA A 44 10.66 5.41 8.64
N ALA A 45 11.36 5.82 9.69
CA ALA A 45 10.85 5.81 11.06
C ALA A 45 10.25 7.19 11.37
N ILE A 46 8.93 7.23 11.50
CA ILE A 46 8.14 8.44 11.74
C ILE A 46 7.77 8.48 13.22
N ASP A 47 8.07 9.57 13.93
CA ASP A 47 7.79 9.68 15.37
C ASP A 47 6.27 9.72 15.61
N ALA A 48 5.72 8.66 16.23
CA ALA A 48 4.28 8.52 16.46
C ALA A 48 3.69 9.59 17.39
N ALA A 49 4.52 10.30 18.16
CA ALA A 49 4.09 11.43 18.97
C ALA A 49 4.07 12.76 18.19
N ALA A 50 4.71 12.81 17.03
CA ALA A 50 4.92 14.03 16.25
C ALA A 50 3.90 14.24 15.12
N TYR A 51 3.01 13.27 14.86
CA TYR A 51 2.11 13.32 13.70
C TYR A 51 0.67 12.87 14.02
N THR A 52 -0.28 13.39 13.25
CA THR A 52 -1.65 12.86 13.09
C THR A 52 -1.77 12.16 11.74
N ALA A 53 -2.77 11.29 11.53
CA ALA A 53 -2.94 10.61 10.23
C ALA A 53 -2.95 11.59 9.02
N SER A 54 -3.43 12.83 9.22
CA SER A 54 -3.39 13.90 8.21
C SER A 54 -1.98 14.39 7.88
N ASP A 55 -1.05 14.34 8.84
CA ASP A 55 0.35 14.77 8.65
C ASP A 55 1.16 13.78 7.81
N ILE A 56 0.85 12.48 7.86
CA ILE A 56 1.43 11.49 6.92
C ILE A 56 1.04 11.84 5.49
N ARG A 57 -0.24 12.19 5.24
CA ARG A 57 -0.69 12.62 3.91
C ARG A 57 0.04 13.87 3.43
N VAL A 58 0.40 14.79 4.34
CA VAL A 58 1.21 15.96 3.99
C VAL A 58 2.63 15.54 3.60
N MET A 59 3.25 14.64 4.37
CA MET A 59 4.58 14.09 4.06
C MET A 59 4.61 13.44 2.67
N GLU A 60 3.61 12.62 2.36
CA GLU A 60 3.48 11.90 1.08
C GLU A 60 3.45 12.83 -0.13
N THR A 61 2.92 14.04 0.02
CA THR A 61 2.84 15.03 -1.08
C THR A 61 4.11 15.88 -1.27
N GLY A 62 5.14 15.66 -0.45
CA GLY A 62 6.40 16.40 -0.51
C GLY A 62 7.35 15.91 -1.60
N GLU A 63 8.33 16.74 -1.99
CA GLU A 63 9.34 16.38 -3.01
C GLU A 63 10.41 15.40 -2.52
N HIS A 64 10.51 15.19 -1.20
CA HIS A 64 11.42 14.26 -0.54
C HIS A 64 10.81 13.82 0.80
N PRO A 65 9.83 12.91 0.80
CA PRO A 65 9.11 12.48 2.01
C PRO A 65 10.04 11.98 3.12
N GLU A 66 11.18 11.37 2.76
CA GLU A 66 12.19 10.86 3.69
C GLU A 66 12.91 11.96 4.48
N ARG A 67 12.83 13.21 4.01
CA ARG A 67 13.41 14.41 4.66
C ARG A 67 12.38 15.27 5.36
N SER A 68 11.13 14.79 5.47
CA SER A 68 10.08 15.49 6.17
C SER A 68 10.40 15.67 7.66
N GLN A 69 9.87 16.73 8.26
CA GLN A 69 10.04 17.03 9.69
C GLN A 69 9.50 15.94 10.63
N TYR A 70 8.65 15.04 10.12
CA TYR A 70 8.07 13.93 10.89
C TYR A 70 8.97 12.68 10.89
N VAL A 71 9.95 12.61 9.98
CA VAL A 71 10.87 11.47 9.85
C VAL A 71 12.05 11.66 10.79
N SER A 72 12.22 10.73 11.72
CA SER A 72 13.34 10.71 12.67
C SER A 72 14.58 10.03 12.13
N GLY A 73 14.42 9.18 11.11
CA GLY A 73 15.50 8.51 10.40
C GLY A 73 14.93 7.64 9.28
N PHE A 74 15.76 7.31 8.29
CA PHE A 74 15.36 6.44 7.19
C PHE A 74 16.52 5.56 6.72
N ALA A 75 16.18 4.50 6.00
CA ALA A 75 17.08 3.70 5.18
C ALA A 75 16.65 3.79 3.71
N ALA A 76 17.61 3.68 2.79
CA ALA A 76 17.35 3.61 1.36
C ALA A 76 17.92 2.29 0.81
N LEU A 77 17.19 1.62 -0.08
CA LEU A 77 17.59 0.36 -0.71
C LEU A 77 17.38 0.42 -2.22
N ASP A 78 18.23 -0.27 -2.97
CA ASP A 78 18.11 -0.38 -4.44
C ASP A 78 17.18 -1.54 -4.88
N ALA A 79 16.80 -2.42 -3.94
CA ALA A 79 15.95 -3.58 -4.16
C ALA A 79 15.34 -4.08 -2.83
N PRO A 80 14.24 -4.85 -2.86
CA PRO A 80 13.68 -5.48 -1.67
C PRO A 80 14.74 -6.28 -0.90
N GLY A 81 14.73 -6.19 0.43
CA GLY A 81 15.76 -6.79 1.28
C GLY A 81 15.82 -6.18 2.67
N ASP A 82 16.90 -6.52 3.39
CA ASP A 82 17.10 -6.13 4.78
C ASP A 82 17.49 -4.65 4.91
N TYR A 83 16.92 -3.97 5.90
CA TYR A 83 17.20 -2.57 6.21
C TYR A 83 17.53 -2.35 7.68
N VAL A 84 18.25 -1.27 7.97
CA VAL A 84 18.53 -0.80 9.34
C VAL A 84 18.43 0.72 9.42
N ILE A 85 17.53 1.22 10.26
CA ILE A 85 17.43 2.65 10.61
C ILE A 85 18.14 2.85 11.95
N SER A 86 19.29 3.51 11.92
CA SER A 86 20.15 3.71 13.10
C SER A 86 20.05 5.11 13.68
N GLY A 87 20.47 5.29 14.94
CA GLY A 87 20.57 6.62 15.55
C GLY A 87 19.24 7.18 16.04
N LEU A 88 18.25 6.31 16.24
CA LEU A 88 16.94 6.71 16.75
C LEU A 88 17.04 7.00 18.25
N ALA A 89 16.33 8.04 18.68
CA ALA A 89 16.12 8.29 20.09
C ALA A 89 15.14 7.25 20.68
N PRO A 90 15.16 7.02 21.99
CA PRO A 90 14.10 6.25 22.64
C PRO A 90 12.73 6.89 22.38
N GLY A 91 11.77 6.09 21.93
CA GLY A 91 10.48 6.59 21.45
C GLY A 91 9.60 5.49 20.88
N ASN A 92 8.48 5.89 20.29
CA ASN A 92 7.57 5.00 19.58
C ASN A 92 7.43 5.49 18.14
N TYR A 93 7.65 4.61 17.18
CA TYR A 93 7.77 4.97 15.78
C TYR A 93 6.75 4.21 14.93
N THR A 94 6.23 4.87 13.91
CA THR A 94 5.59 4.19 12.79
C THR A 94 6.64 3.97 11.72
N VAL A 95 6.72 2.74 11.22
CA VAL A 95 7.59 2.39 10.11
C VAL A 95 6.77 2.36 8.84
N TYR A 96 7.12 3.24 7.92
CA TYR A 96 6.45 3.42 6.63
C TYR A 96 7.49 3.29 5.52
N ALA A 97 7.12 2.67 4.42
CA ALA A 97 8.00 2.47 3.30
C ALA A 97 7.27 2.76 1.99
N TRP A 98 8.06 3.17 0.99
CA TRP A 98 7.60 3.34 -0.38
C TRP A 98 8.75 3.04 -1.34
N ALA A 99 8.40 2.70 -2.58
CA ALA A 99 9.35 2.63 -3.67
C ALA A 99 9.10 3.79 -4.64
N ASP A 100 10.11 4.63 -4.82
CA ASP A 100 10.16 5.68 -5.84
C ASP A 100 10.57 5.03 -7.17
N THR A 101 9.58 4.66 -7.96
CA THR A 101 9.76 3.81 -9.15
C THR A 101 10.22 4.58 -10.39
N ASP A 102 10.06 5.91 -10.40
CA ASP A 102 10.49 6.77 -11.50
C ASP A 102 11.63 7.75 -11.13
N ASP A 103 12.19 7.63 -9.92
CA ASP A 103 13.35 8.35 -9.40
C ASP A 103 13.13 9.88 -9.39
N ASP A 104 11.89 10.30 -9.14
CA ASP A 104 11.51 11.72 -9.08
C ASP A 104 11.55 12.30 -7.65
N GLY A 105 11.79 11.45 -6.65
CA GLY A 105 11.90 11.78 -5.23
C GLY A 105 10.56 11.85 -4.49
N ARG A 106 9.42 11.64 -5.16
CA ARG A 106 8.07 11.78 -4.61
C ARG A 106 7.42 10.42 -4.37
N ILE A 107 6.17 10.45 -3.91
CA ILE A 107 5.27 9.30 -3.88
C ILE A 107 4.07 9.63 -4.77
N ASP A 108 3.90 8.90 -5.86
CA ASP A 108 2.76 9.02 -6.75
C ASP A 108 1.61 8.06 -6.36
N HIS A 109 0.64 8.64 -5.64
CA HIS A 109 -0.60 7.94 -5.26
C HIS A 109 -1.70 7.99 -6.32
N LEU A 110 -1.63 8.89 -7.31
CA LEU A 110 -2.77 9.14 -8.21
C LEU A 110 -2.93 8.02 -9.25
N ASP A 111 -1.81 7.50 -9.74
CA ASP A 111 -1.79 6.39 -10.69
C ASP A 111 -1.37 5.06 -10.03
N TYR A 112 -1.31 5.04 -8.68
CA TYR A 112 -0.79 3.92 -7.88
C TYR A 112 0.58 3.43 -8.34
N ARG A 113 1.38 4.35 -8.90
CA ARG A 113 2.66 4.03 -9.51
C ARG A 113 3.66 3.56 -8.46
N ASP A 114 3.72 4.25 -7.33
CA ASP A 114 4.67 3.97 -6.27
C ASP A 114 4.03 3.06 -5.22
N PRO A 115 4.52 1.81 -5.08
CA PRO A 115 4.10 0.91 -4.03
C PRO A 115 4.42 1.50 -2.67
N THR A 116 3.48 1.38 -1.74
CA THR A 116 3.64 1.84 -0.36
C THR A 116 3.29 0.73 0.62
N GLY A 117 3.71 0.88 1.87
CA GLY A 117 3.41 -0.08 2.92
C GLY A 117 3.87 0.42 4.28
N TRP A 118 3.42 -0.25 5.34
CA TRP A 118 3.85 0.04 6.70
C TRP A 118 4.03 -1.24 7.49
N TYR A 119 4.77 -1.14 8.58
CA TYR A 119 4.83 -2.21 9.56
C TYR A 119 3.47 -2.35 10.24
N CYS A 120 2.95 -3.56 10.16
CA CYS A 120 1.72 -4.00 10.80
C CYS A 120 1.96 -5.38 11.44
N THR A 121 0.97 -5.92 12.16
CA THR A 121 1.06 -7.31 12.65
C THR A 121 0.01 -8.18 11.97
N PRO A 122 0.17 -9.52 11.97
CA PRO A 122 -0.86 -10.40 11.42
C PRO A 122 -2.26 -10.23 12.02
N SER A 123 -2.37 -9.65 13.22
CA SER A 123 -3.64 -9.38 13.89
C SER A 123 -4.12 -7.92 13.74
N HIS A 124 -3.32 -7.03 13.15
CA HIS A 124 -3.64 -5.62 13.03
C HIS A 124 -3.00 -5.03 11.78
N LEU A 125 -3.82 -4.74 10.77
CA LEU A 125 -3.35 -4.35 9.43
C LEU A 125 -3.09 -2.84 9.30
N THR A 126 -3.44 -2.03 10.29
CA THR A 126 -3.04 -0.61 10.30
C THR A 126 -1.69 -0.41 11.00
N PRO A 127 -1.02 0.74 10.82
CA PRO A 127 0.33 0.93 11.35
C PRO A 127 0.43 0.67 12.86
N VAL A 128 1.38 -0.18 13.26
CA VAL A 128 1.64 -0.51 14.66
C VAL A 128 2.87 0.23 15.16
N GLY A 129 2.77 0.80 16.37
CA GLY A 129 3.89 1.47 17.02
C GLY A 129 5.05 0.53 17.34
N VAL A 130 6.24 0.92 16.90
CA VAL A 130 7.51 0.26 17.16
C VAL A 130 8.25 1.00 18.28
N ALA A 131 8.30 0.39 19.45
CA ALA A 131 8.99 0.94 20.61
C ALA A 131 10.51 0.74 20.49
N VAL A 132 11.24 1.84 20.57
CA VAL A 132 12.70 1.90 20.65
C VAL A 132 13.08 2.31 22.08
N THR A 133 13.93 1.52 22.73
CA THR A 133 14.29 1.74 24.15
C THR A 133 15.80 1.72 24.32
N PRO A 134 16.35 2.48 25.29
CA PRO A 134 17.79 2.65 25.47
C PRO A 134 18.54 1.32 25.54
N GLY A 135 19.48 1.11 24.62
CA GLY A 135 20.33 -0.07 24.55
C GLY A 135 19.65 -1.30 23.94
N ASN A 136 18.50 -1.15 23.27
CA ASN A 136 17.76 -2.24 22.66
C ASN A 136 17.45 -1.99 21.18
N ALA A 137 17.56 -3.07 20.40
CA ALA A 137 17.19 -3.10 19.00
C ALA A 137 15.70 -3.49 18.86
N ALA A 138 14.97 -2.77 18.01
CA ALA A 138 13.71 -3.26 17.46
C ALA A 138 14.02 -4.04 16.18
N THR A 139 13.75 -5.35 16.17
CA THR A 139 14.09 -6.25 15.06
C THR A 139 12.86 -7.02 14.59
N GLY A 140 12.85 -7.48 13.34
CA GLY A 140 11.70 -8.19 12.76
C GLY A 140 10.55 -7.26 12.43
N ILE A 141 10.89 -6.02 12.08
CA ILE A 141 9.94 -4.99 11.68
C ILE A 141 9.82 -5.06 10.15
N ASP A 142 9.09 -6.07 9.67
CA ASP A 142 9.01 -6.35 8.23
C ASP A 142 7.88 -5.54 7.57
N VAL A 143 8.14 -5.02 6.36
CA VAL A 143 7.19 -4.21 5.60
C VAL A 143 6.95 -4.84 4.23
N THR A 144 5.70 -4.99 3.84
CA THR A 144 5.32 -5.39 2.49
C THR A 144 4.85 -4.15 1.73
N LEU A 145 5.50 -3.85 0.62
CA LEU A 145 5.12 -2.79 -0.30
C LEU A 145 4.10 -3.33 -1.30
N ILE A 146 3.04 -2.56 -1.50
CA ILE A 146 1.99 -2.92 -2.43
C ILE A 146 1.48 -1.72 -3.21
N ALA A 147 1.18 -1.96 -4.49
CA ALA A 147 0.54 -1.02 -5.40
C ALA A 147 -0.77 -1.65 -5.91
N PRO A 148 -1.92 -0.98 -5.74
CA PRO A 148 -3.16 -1.40 -6.40
C PRO A 148 -2.99 -1.47 -7.91
N THR A 149 -3.60 -2.47 -8.53
CA THR A 149 -3.52 -2.69 -9.97
C THR A 149 -4.24 -1.56 -10.71
N PRO A 150 -3.56 -0.73 -11.52
CA PRO A 150 -4.21 0.32 -12.28
C PRO A 150 -5.17 -0.27 -13.32
N TYR A 151 -6.21 0.49 -13.67
CA TYR A 151 -7.07 0.11 -14.79
C TYR A 151 -6.25 0.10 -16.09
N PRO A 152 -6.55 -0.82 -17.02
CA PRO A 152 -5.89 -0.83 -18.32
C PRO A 152 -6.25 0.40 -19.14
N ASP A 153 -5.26 0.97 -19.82
CA ASP A 153 -5.46 2.12 -20.72
C ASP A 153 -5.95 1.70 -22.12
N ASP A 154 -5.88 0.41 -22.44
CA ASP A 154 -6.44 -0.15 -23.66
C ASP A 154 -7.94 -0.43 -23.54
N ASP A 155 -8.68 -0.16 -24.62
CA ASP A 155 -10.09 -0.53 -24.73
C ASP A 155 -10.24 -2.06 -24.73
N ARG A 156 -11.05 -2.59 -23.80
CA ARG A 156 -11.33 -4.01 -23.66
C ARG A 156 -12.83 -4.26 -23.74
N GLU A 157 -13.22 -5.34 -24.41
CA GLU A 157 -14.62 -5.71 -24.56
C GLU A 157 -14.79 -7.23 -24.49
N ILE A 158 -15.90 -7.67 -23.90
CA ILE A 158 -16.29 -9.07 -23.84
C ILE A 158 -17.78 -9.20 -24.12
N ALA A 159 -18.15 -10.19 -24.93
CA ALA A 159 -19.54 -10.58 -25.16
C ALA A 159 -19.86 -11.85 -24.37
N VAL A 160 -21.01 -11.87 -23.69
CA VAL A 160 -21.47 -12.98 -22.86
C VAL A 160 -22.93 -13.23 -23.18
N GLY A 161 -23.22 -14.30 -23.91
CA GLY A 161 -24.58 -14.58 -24.39
C GLY A 161 -25.12 -13.45 -25.27
N SER A 162 -26.18 -12.78 -24.79
CA SER A 162 -26.75 -11.58 -25.42
C SER A 162 -26.25 -10.26 -24.81
N GLY A 163 -25.52 -10.36 -23.69
CA GLY A 163 -24.95 -9.27 -22.93
C GLY A 163 -23.44 -9.10 -23.15
N GLY A 164 -22.81 -8.39 -22.23
CA GLY A 164 -21.38 -8.13 -22.26
C GLY A 164 -20.98 -6.87 -21.50
N GLY A 165 -19.73 -6.47 -21.72
CA GLY A 165 -19.19 -5.24 -21.17
C GLY A 165 -18.02 -4.70 -21.98
N ARG A 166 -17.79 -3.40 -21.85
CA ARG A 166 -16.65 -2.68 -22.42
C ARG A 166 -16.05 -1.75 -21.39
N LEU A 167 -14.75 -1.84 -21.20
CA LEU A 167 -13.93 -0.91 -20.44
C LEU A 167 -13.13 -0.07 -21.43
N ALA A 168 -13.27 1.26 -21.37
CA ALA A 168 -12.62 2.17 -22.31
C ALA A 168 -12.23 3.48 -21.62
N VAL A 169 -11.22 4.17 -22.16
CA VAL A 169 -10.85 5.50 -21.69
C VAL A 169 -11.65 6.56 -22.45
N MET A 170 -12.56 7.24 -21.76
CA MET A 170 -13.38 8.30 -22.32
C MET A 170 -13.06 9.63 -21.64
N LYS A 171 -12.46 10.56 -22.40
CA LYS A 171 -12.06 11.89 -21.90
C LYS A 171 -11.12 11.83 -20.68
N GLY A 172 -10.21 10.86 -20.66
CA GLY A 172 -9.25 10.66 -19.56
C GLY A 172 -9.82 9.95 -18.33
N CYS A 173 -11.02 9.37 -18.43
CA CYS A 173 -11.58 8.54 -17.37
C CYS A 173 -11.81 7.12 -17.89
N HIS A 174 -11.46 6.11 -17.11
CA HIS A 174 -11.88 4.73 -17.37
C HIS A 174 -13.38 4.61 -17.14
N VAL A 175 -14.11 4.16 -18.17
CA VAL A 175 -15.56 4.00 -18.16
C VAL A 175 -15.89 2.55 -18.47
N LEU A 176 -16.51 1.87 -17.50
CA LEU A 176 -17.09 0.55 -17.69
C LEU A 176 -18.55 0.69 -18.12
N GLN A 177 -18.89 0.06 -19.24
CA GLN A 177 -20.26 -0.08 -19.73
C GLN A 177 -20.62 -1.56 -19.75
N VAL A 178 -21.76 -1.94 -19.19
CA VAL A 178 -22.24 -3.33 -19.15
C VAL A 178 -23.69 -3.42 -19.64
N TRP A 179 -24.04 -4.49 -20.33
CA TRP A 179 -25.38 -4.72 -20.87
C TRP A 179 -25.79 -6.20 -20.83
N GLY A 180 -27.10 -6.46 -20.99
CA GLY A 180 -27.68 -7.80 -20.91
C GLY A 180 -28.37 -8.07 -19.56
N THR A 181 -28.53 -9.34 -19.24
CA THR A 181 -29.05 -9.83 -17.94
C THR A 181 -28.12 -9.49 -16.78
N PRO A 182 -28.60 -9.50 -15.53
CA PRO A 182 -27.75 -9.21 -14.37
C PRO A 182 -26.48 -10.07 -14.30
N GLU A 183 -26.59 -11.37 -14.54
CA GLU A 183 -25.47 -12.32 -14.53
C GLU A 183 -24.48 -12.08 -15.68
N GLU A 184 -24.97 -11.77 -16.89
CA GLU A 184 -24.10 -11.42 -18.03
C GLU A 184 -23.30 -10.12 -17.74
N ARG A 185 -23.95 -9.12 -17.13
CA ARG A 185 -23.28 -7.87 -16.72
C ARG A 185 -22.25 -8.10 -15.63
N ALA A 186 -22.60 -8.90 -14.62
CA ALA A 186 -21.72 -9.22 -13.50
C ALA A 186 -20.49 -9.99 -13.97
N TYR A 187 -20.66 -10.99 -14.84
CA TYR A 187 -19.55 -11.70 -15.48
C TYR A 187 -18.64 -10.74 -16.23
N ALA A 188 -19.20 -9.85 -17.07
CA ALA A 188 -18.40 -8.91 -17.84
C ALA A 188 -17.63 -7.93 -16.94
N TYR A 189 -18.23 -7.47 -15.85
CA TYR A 189 -17.56 -6.62 -14.87
C TYR A 189 -16.38 -7.36 -14.22
N GLY A 190 -16.61 -8.58 -13.71
CA GLY A 190 -15.54 -9.40 -13.14
C GLY A 190 -14.41 -9.68 -14.13
N TYR A 191 -14.73 -9.96 -15.40
CA TYR A 191 -13.74 -10.22 -16.45
C TYR A 191 -12.86 -9.00 -16.75
N LEU A 192 -13.46 -7.80 -16.80
CA LEU A 192 -12.76 -6.59 -17.23
C LEU A 192 -12.03 -5.87 -16.10
N CYS A 193 -12.52 -6.00 -14.86
CA CYS A 193 -12.04 -5.23 -13.70
C CYS A 193 -11.64 -6.11 -12.50
N GLY A 194 -11.47 -7.42 -12.70
CA GLY A 194 -11.23 -8.38 -11.62
C GLY A 194 -10.06 -8.01 -10.69
N PRO A 195 -8.87 -7.62 -11.21
CA PRO A 195 -7.76 -7.18 -10.35
C PRO A 195 -8.13 -5.98 -9.46
N GLN A 196 -8.84 -4.99 -10.00
CA GLN A 196 -9.25 -3.80 -9.24
C GLN A 196 -10.28 -4.15 -8.15
N ILE A 197 -11.22 -5.05 -8.44
CA ILE A 197 -12.18 -5.54 -7.45
C ILE A 197 -11.46 -6.26 -6.31
N ARG A 198 -10.52 -7.15 -6.64
CA ARG A 198 -9.72 -7.89 -5.65
C ARG A 198 -8.89 -6.96 -4.78
N ASP A 199 -8.22 -5.97 -5.38
CA ASP A 199 -7.41 -5.00 -4.64
C ASP A 199 -8.27 -4.09 -3.76
N TRP A 200 -9.46 -3.68 -4.22
CA TRP A 200 -10.38 -2.92 -3.38
C TRP A 200 -10.79 -3.71 -2.13
N ILE A 201 -11.11 -4.99 -2.28
CA ILE A 201 -11.46 -5.85 -1.13
C ILE A 201 -10.29 -5.96 -0.16
N ASP A 202 -9.08 -6.21 -0.66
CA ASP A 202 -7.92 -6.41 0.21
C ASP A 202 -7.51 -5.12 0.95
N TYR A 203 -7.32 -4.00 0.22
CA TYR A 203 -6.81 -2.75 0.81
C TYR A 203 -7.88 -1.91 1.49
N VAL A 204 -9.06 -1.81 0.89
CA VAL A 204 -10.09 -0.91 1.40
C VAL A 204 -10.93 -1.64 2.43
N LEU A 205 -11.54 -2.77 2.06
CA LEU A 205 -12.45 -3.46 2.96
C LEU A 205 -11.71 -4.14 4.12
N ILE A 206 -10.72 -4.99 3.84
CA ILE A 206 -10.07 -5.79 4.88
C ILE A 206 -9.05 -4.96 5.64
N GLU A 207 -8.09 -4.34 4.96
CA GLU A 207 -7.03 -3.57 5.63
C GLU A 207 -7.55 -2.27 6.27
N SER A 208 -8.27 -1.42 5.53
CA SER A 208 -8.63 -0.08 6.04
C SER A 208 -9.86 -0.08 6.95
N PHE A 209 -10.92 -0.81 6.58
CA PHE A 209 -12.17 -0.82 7.36
C PHE A 209 -12.17 -1.86 8.48
N MET A 210 -11.79 -3.10 8.19
CA MET A 210 -11.85 -4.18 9.18
C MET A 210 -10.61 -4.23 10.07
N GLN A 211 -9.44 -3.92 9.51
CA GLN A 211 -8.15 -3.78 10.20
C GLN A 211 -7.65 -5.06 10.91
N SER A 212 -8.42 -6.15 10.86
CA SER A 212 -8.20 -7.38 11.60
C SER A 212 -8.66 -8.55 10.72
N PRO A 213 -7.72 -9.37 10.21
CA PRO A 213 -8.07 -10.55 9.41
C PRO A 213 -8.95 -11.53 10.18
N ALA A 214 -8.70 -11.68 11.47
CA ALA A 214 -9.48 -12.55 12.34
C ALA A 214 -10.92 -12.05 12.48
N ASP A 215 -11.15 -10.75 12.71
CA ASP A 215 -12.53 -10.25 12.81
C ASP A 215 -13.26 -10.33 11.46
N TYR A 216 -12.54 -10.16 10.35
CA TYR A 216 -13.11 -10.37 9.01
C TYR A 216 -13.55 -11.82 8.80
N GLU A 217 -12.66 -12.79 9.04
CA GLU A 217 -12.91 -14.22 8.79
C GLU A 217 -13.83 -14.87 9.82
N ASP A 218 -13.68 -14.54 11.10
CA ASP A 218 -14.35 -15.26 12.19
C ASP A 218 -15.69 -14.62 12.60
N LEU A 219 -15.90 -13.34 12.27
CA LEU A 219 -17.12 -12.61 12.64
C LEU A 219 -17.88 -12.08 11.43
N PHE A 220 -17.22 -11.32 10.55
CA PHE A 220 -17.92 -10.60 9.50
C PHE A 220 -18.39 -11.50 8.36
N ILE A 221 -17.51 -12.33 7.78
CA ILE A 221 -17.88 -13.27 6.72
C ILE A 221 -18.98 -14.25 7.17
N PRO A 222 -18.91 -14.88 8.37
CA PRO A 222 -19.99 -15.71 8.87
C PRO A 222 -21.32 -14.97 9.01
N TYR A 223 -21.30 -13.69 9.44
CA TYR A 223 -22.50 -12.87 9.51
C TYR A 223 -23.11 -12.61 8.13
N ILE A 224 -22.27 -12.30 7.13
CA ILE A 224 -22.69 -12.14 5.74
C ILE A 224 -23.33 -13.43 5.20
N GLU A 225 -22.70 -14.58 5.44
CA GLU A 225 -23.19 -15.88 5.00
C GLU A 225 -24.52 -16.27 5.67
N GLU A 226 -24.66 -16.04 6.98
CA GLU A 226 -25.84 -16.46 7.73
C GLU A 226 -27.05 -15.52 7.51
N HIS A 227 -26.81 -14.22 7.37
CA HIS A 227 -27.89 -13.22 7.42
C HIS A 227 -28.13 -12.46 6.12
N MET A 228 -27.08 -12.17 5.34
CA MET A 228 -27.19 -11.34 4.15
C MET A 228 -27.37 -12.15 2.88
N ALA A 229 -26.60 -13.22 2.70
CA ALA A 229 -26.69 -14.07 1.52
C ALA A 229 -28.08 -14.73 1.34
N PRO A 230 -28.73 -15.29 2.39
CA PRO A 230 -30.04 -15.92 2.24
C PRO A 230 -31.16 -14.94 1.92
N ALA A 231 -30.99 -13.66 2.29
CA ALA A 231 -31.96 -12.61 2.00
C ALA A 231 -31.92 -12.15 0.53
N ASN A 232 -30.87 -12.48 -0.23
CA ASN A 232 -30.61 -11.94 -1.56
C ASN A 232 -30.26 -13.03 -2.61
N PRO A 233 -31.09 -14.08 -2.80
CA PRO A 233 -30.71 -15.23 -3.62
C PRO A 233 -30.44 -14.90 -5.10
N THR A 234 -31.18 -13.96 -5.69
CA THR A 234 -30.92 -13.50 -7.07
C THR A 234 -29.57 -12.78 -7.18
N TYR A 235 -29.24 -11.96 -6.18
CA TYR A 235 -27.97 -11.24 -6.18
C TYR A 235 -26.79 -12.18 -5.99
N MET A 236 -26.94 -13.26 -5.22
CA MET A 236 -25.91 -14.30 -5.09
C MET A 236 -25.54 -14.93 -6.44
N ALA A 237 -26.50 -15.09 -7.35
CA ALA A 237 -26.21 -15.59 -8.71
C ALA A 237 -25.40 -14.58 -9.54
N GLU A 238 -25.62 -13.28 -9.33
CA GLU A 238 -24.79 -12.22 -9.94
C GLU A 238 -23.35 -12.28 -9.41
N LEU A 239 -23.17 -12.47 -8.09
CA LEU A 239 -21.84 -12.58 -7.48
C LEU A 239 -21.09 -13.83 -7.93
N ASP A 240 -21.79 -14.97 -8.08
CA ASP A 240 -21.22 -16.19 -8.67
C ASP A 240 -20.77 -15.94 -10.12
N ALA A 241 -21.57 -15.22 -10.91
CA ALA A 241 -21.23 -14.86 -12.29
C ALA A 241 -20.05 -13.88 -12.35
N MET A 242 -19.98 -12.92 -11.43
CA MET A 242 -18.83 -12.01 -11.30
C MET A 242 -17.55 -12.75 -11.00
N LEU A 243 -17.56 -13.66 -10.01
CA LEU A 243 -16.40 -14.47 -9.65
C LEU A 243 -15.96 -15.37 -10.81
N ALA A 244 -16.90 -15.92 -11.58
CA ALA A 244 -16.61 -16.66 -12.80
C ALA A 244 -15.96 -15.77 -13.88
N GLY A 245 -16.43 -14.53 -14.00
CA GLY A 245 -15.84 -13.50 -14.86
C GLY A 245 -14.39 -13.19 -14.48
N MET A 246 -14.14 -12.92 -13.19
CA MET A 246 -12.79 -12.64 -12.66
C MET A 246 -11.81 -13.76 -12.96
N ASN A 247 -12.21 -15.02 -12.71
CA ASN A 247 -11.42 -16.20 -13.06
C ASN A 247 -11.14 -16.29 -14.55
N ALA A 248 -12.16 -16.10 -15.39
CA ALA A 248 -12.02 -16.18 -16.84
C ALA A 248 -11.15 -15.06 -17.42
N GLY A 249 -11.14 -13.89 -16.78
CA GLY A 249 -10.24 -12.77 -17.08
C GLY A 249 -8.80 -12.99 -16.63
N GLY A 250 -8.50 -14.09 -15.94
CA GLY A 250 -7.16 -14.43 -15.45
C GLY A 250 -6.77 -13.69 -14.16
N THR A 251 -7.73 -13.19 -13.40
CA THR A 251 -7.49 -12.52 -12.12
C THR A 251 -6.90 -13.50 -11.11
N ASP A 252 -5.81 -13.13 -10.43
CA ASP A 252 -5.38 -13.82 -9.23
C ASP A 252 -6.33 -13.47 -8.06
N LEU A 253 -7.15 -14.45 -7.68
CA LEU A 253 -8.15 -14.28 -6.63
C LEU A 253 -7.57 -14.35 -5.22
N TYR A 254 -6.29 -14.62 -5.04
CA TYR A 254 -5.70 -14.71 -3.71
C TYR A 254 -5.72 -13.34 -2.99
N LEU A 255 -6.20 -13.34 -1.74
CA LEU A 255 -6.19 -12.20 -0.83
C LEU A 255 -5.10 -12.42 0.23
N PRO A 256 -3.95 -11.72 0.12
CA PRO A 256 -2.84 -11.84 1.08
C PRO A 256 -3.27 -11.60 2.53
N SER A 257 -4.13 -10.62 2.79
CA SER A 257 -4.52 -10.21 4.15
C SER A 257 -5.18 -11.33 4.97
N VAL A 258 -5.91 -12.24 4.30
CA VAL A 258 -6.64 -13.37 4.90
C VAL A 258 -6.13 -14.74 4.45
N SER A 259 -5.08 -14.75 3.62
CA SER A 259 -4.37 -15.96 3.17
C SER A 259 -5.26 -17.00 2.46
N ARG A 260 -6.29 -16.57 1.74
CA ARG A 260 -7.17 -17.44 0.95
C ARG A 260 -7.64 -16.75 -0.33
N ASN A 261 -8.26 -17.51 -1.22
CA ASN A 261 -8.92 -16.92 -2.38
C ASN A 261 -10.20 -16.18 -1.97
N LEU A 262 -10.46 -15.09 -2.68
CA LEU A 262 -11.70 -14.36 -2.70
C LEU A 262 -12.86 -15.29 -3.08
N THR A 263 -13.99 -15.06 -2.43
CA THR A 263 -15.26 -15.76 -2.59
C THR A 263 -16.37 -14.76 -2.89
N ARG A 264 -17.54 -15.28 -3.26
CA ARG A 264 -18.75 -14.45 -3.43
C ARG A 264 -19.19 -13.71 -2.15
N TYR A 265 -18.81 -14.19 -0.97
CA TYR A 265 -19.18 -13.51 0.28
C TYR A 265 -18.34 -12.26 0.49
N ASP A 266 -17.09 -12.25 0.02
CA ASP A 266 -16.24 -11.07 0.00
C ASP A 266 -16.81 -10.02 -0.99
N LEU A 267 -17.31 -10.45 -2.15
CA LEU A 267 -18.01 -9.56 -3.11
C LEU A 267 -19.33 -9.02 -2.54
N LEU A 268 -20.06 -9.82 -1.77
CA LEU A 268 -21.26 -9.35 -1.07
C LEU A 268 -20.91 -8.30 -0.02
N ALA A 269 -19.80 -8.50 0.70
CA ALA A 269 -19.33 -7.63 1.77
C ALA A 269 -18.97 -6.22 1.28
N GLU A 270 -18.56 -6.04 0.02
CA GLU A 270 -18.39 -4.72 -0.60
C GLU A 270 -19.70 -3.90 -0.62
N ASN A 271 -20.86 -4.57 -0.66
CA ASN A 271 -22.17 -3.94 -0.88
C ASN A 271 -23.02 -3.89 0.39
N THR A 272 -22.44 -4.14 1.57
CA THR A 272 -23.13 -4.14 2.87
C THR A 272 -22.85 -2.95 3.76
#